data_AF-A0A1F9KQZ5-F1
#
_entry.id   AF-A0A1F9KQZ5-F1
#
_cell.length_a   1.000
_cell.length_b   1.000
_cell.length_c   1.000
_cell.angle_alpha   90.00
_cell.angle_beta   90.00
_cell.angle_gamma   90.00
#
_symmetry.space_group_name_H-M   'P 1'
#
loop_
_entity.id
_entity.type
_entity.pdbx_description
1 polymer ?
#
loop_
_entity_poly.entity_id
_entity_poly.type
_entity_poly.pdbx_seq_one_letter_code
_entity_poly.pdbx_strand_id
1 'polypeptide(L)' 'MNLPFAKIAKYLAIGLEIPSTIVGSLVVGYVIDRQFGTSPWITVAAAVLGFVGAVFRLLKYLKYFAQGETDKR' A
#
# COMPACT_ATOMS: atom_id res chain seq x y z
N MET A 1 26.53 1.51 12.95
CA MET A 1 25.76 2.06 14.09
C MET A 1 24.45 1.27 14.19
N ASN A 2 24.39 0.29 15.10
CA ASN A 2 23.21 -0.56 15.28
C ASN A 2 22.19 0.18 16.17
N LEU A 3 21.61 1.27 15.64
CA LEU A 3 20.68 2.09 16.39
C LEU A 3 19.32 1.39 16.43
N PRO A 4 18.77 1.04 17.62
CA PRO A 4 17.49 0.34 17.74
C PRO A 4 16.36 1.10 17.04
N PHE A 5 16.45 2.43 16.99
CA PHE A 5 15.54 3.31 16.26
C PHE A 5 15.46 3.00 14.76
N ALA A 6 16.58 2.74 14.09
CA ALA A 6 16.60 2.46 12.65
C ALA A 6 15.89 1.13 12.32
N LYS A 7 15.93 0.16 13.23
CA LYS A 7 15.24 -1.13 13.09
C LYS A 7 13.72 -0.96 13.25
N ILE A 8 13.30 -0.19 14.24
CA ILE A 8 11.87 0.15 14.48
C ILE A 8 11.30 0.92 13.29
N ALA A 9 12.02 1.93 12.80
CA ALA A 9 11.63 2.70 11.62
C ALA A 9 11.46 1.82 10.38
N LYS A 10 12.33 0.82 10.18
CA LYS A 10 12.18 -0.16 9.08
C LYS A 10 10.90 -0.99 9.20
N TYR A 11 10.60 -1.54 10.36
CA TYR A 11 9.38 -2.33 10.54
C TYR A 11 8.10 -1.48 10.38
N LEU A 12 8.14 -0.24 10.87
CA LEU A 12 7.05 0.72 10.66
C LEU A 12 6.87 1.04 9.18
N ALA A 13 7.95 1.30 8.44
CA ALA A 13 7.88 1.59 7.01
C ALA A 13 7.26 0.42 6.22
N ILE A 14 7.64 -0.82 6.54
CA ILE A 14 7.05 -2.02 5.93
C ILE A 14 5.57 -2.15 6.31
N GLY A 15 5.22 -1.95 7.58
CA GLY A 15 3.84 -2.03 8.05
C GLY A 15 2.93 -0.94 7.47
N LEU A 16 3.49 0.25 7.21
CA LEU A 16 2.77 1.39 6.63
C LEU A 16 2.59 1.31 5.12
N GLU A 17 3.35 0.47 4.43
CA GLU A 17 3.36 0.43 2.96
C GLU A 17 1.98 0.13 2.35
N ILE A 18 1.21 -0.78 2.97
CA ILE A 18 -0.13 -1.14 2.51
C ILE A 18 -1.16 -0.05 2.91
N PRO A 19 -1.28 0.36 4.19
CA PRO A 19 -2.17 1.45 4.59
C PRO A 19 -1.91 2.76 3.82
N SER A 20 -0.65 3.13 3.61
CA SER A 20 -0.28 4.36 2.92
C SER A 20 -0.70 4.34 1.45
N THR A 21 -0.75 3.16 0.83
CA THR A 21 -1.21 3.01 -0.57
C THR A 21 -2.71 3.31 -0.67
N ILE A 22 -3.51 2.83 0.28
CA ILE A 22 -4.96 3.06 0.32
C ILE A 22 -5.27 4.51 0.68
N VAL A 23 -4.63 5.05 1.71
CA VAL A 23 -4.80 6.45 2.10
C VAL A 23 -4.34 7.38 0.97
N GLY A 24 -3.21 7.09 0.36
CA GLY A 24 -2.68 7.85 -0.78
C GLY A 24 -3.66 7.90 -1.95
N SER A 25 -4.25 6.76 -2.33
CA SER A 25 -5.21 6.72 -3.44
C SER A 25 -6.51 7.49 -3.13
N LEU A 26 -7.01 7.40 -1.90
CA LEU A 26 -8.18 8.15 -1.45
C LEU A 26 -7.93 9.67 -1.44
N VAL A 27 -6.77 10.09 -0.93
CA VAL A 27 -6.39 11.52 -0.91
C VAL A 27 -6.28 12.06 -2.32
N VAL A 28 -5.63 11.32 -3.23
CA VAL A 28 -5.52 11.72 -4.65
C VAL A 28 -6.91 11.84 -5.28
N GLY A 29 -7.77 10.84 -5.10
CA GLY A 29 -9.12 10.87 -5.66
C GLY A 29 -9.96 12.03 -5.13
N TYR A 30 -9.88 12.30 -3.83
CA TYR A 30 -10.61 13.41 -3.19
C TYR A 30 -10.14 14.79 -3.68
N VAL A 31 -8.82 14.98 -3.81
CA VAL A 31 -8.26 16.23 -4.32
C VAL A 31 -8.73 16.49 -5.75
N ILE A 32 -8.76 15.46 -6.59
CA ILE A 32 -9.22 15.57 -7.97
C ILE A 32 -10.72 15.86 -8.00
N ASP A 33 -11.56 15.10 -7.29
CA ASP A 33 -13.00 15.36 -7.24
C ASP A 33 -13.31 16.80 -6.80
N ARG A 34 -12.56 17.33 -5.82
CA ARG A 34 -12.71 18.71 -5.35
C ARG A 34 -12.29 19.76 -6.38
N GLN A 35 -11.29 19.47 -7.21
CA GLN A 35 -10.84 20.38 -8.27
C GLN A 35 -11.81 20.43 -9.45
N PHE A 36 -12.41 19.30 -9.82
CA PHE A 36 -13.31 19.20 -10.97
C PHE A 36 -14.79 19.38 -10.61
N GLY A 37 -15.12 19.49 -9.32
CA GLY A 37 -16.51 19.61 -8.84
C GLY A 37 -17.35 18.36 -9.12
N THR A 38 -16.70 17.22 -9.39
CA THR A 38 -17.37 15.96 -9.64
C THR A 38 -17.90 15.38 -8.33
N SER A 39 -19.10 14.79 -8.38
CA SER A 39 -19.54 13.81 -7.35
C SER A 39 -18.43 12.76 -7.16
N PRO A 40 -18.33 12.03 -6.03
CA PRO A 40 -17.11 11.34 -5.55
C PRO A 40 -16.69 10.09 -6.37
N TRP A 41 -16.92 10.10 -7.67
CA TRP A 41 -16.62 9.05 -8.63
C TRP A 41 -15.13 8.82 -8.81
N ILE A 42 -14.31 9.89 -8.81
CA ILE A 42 -12.85 9.73 -8.96
C ILE A 42 -12.28 9.14 -7.68
N THR A 43 -12.78 9.55 -6.53
CA THR A 43 -12.45 8.97 -5.22
C THR A 43 -12.83 7.50 -5.15
N VAL A 44 -14.02 7.12 -5.63
CA VAL A 44 -14.44 5.71 -5.68
C VAL A 44 -13.55 4.90 -6.62
N ALA A 45 -13.26 5.40 -7.83
CA ALA A 45 -12.37 4.73 -8.76
C ALA A 45 -10.94 4.56 -8.18
N ALA A 46 -10.41 5.61 -7.55
CA ALA A 46 -9.10 5.58 -6.90
C ALA A 46 -9.08 4.64 -5.68
N ALA A 47 -10.19 4.53 -4.94
CA ALA A 47 -10.33 3.58 -3.85
C ALA A 47 -10.27 2.13 -4.36
N VAL A 48 -11.02 1.81 -5.42
CA VAL A 48 -11.00 0.47 -6.04
C VAL A 48 -9.61 0.14 -6.58
N LEU A 49 -8.97 1.07 -7.29
CA LEU A 49 -7.61 0.88 -7.80
C LEU A 49 -6.59 0.70 -6.67
N GLY A 50 -6.68 1.51 -5.61
CA GLY A 50 -5.80 1.39 -4.44
C GLY A 50 -5.98 0.06 -3.72
N PHE A 51 -7.23 -0.40 -3.58
CA PHE A 51 -7.55 -1.69 -2.97
C PHE A 51 -7.02 -2.86 -3.81
N VAL A 52 -7.27 -2.85 -5.11
CA VAL A 52 -6.74 -3.88 -6.04
C VAL A 52 -5.21 -3.89 -5.99
N GLY A 53 -4.57 -2.72 -6.04
CA GLY A 53 -3.11 -2.61 -5.91
C GLY A 53 -2.57 -3.15 -4.59
N ALA A 54 -3.25 -2.90 -3.48
CA ALA A 54 -2.90 -3.44 -2.17
C ALA A 54 -2.99 -4.97 -2.14
N VAL A 55 -4.07 -5.55 -2.70
CA VAL A 55 -4.24 -7.00 -2.82
C VAL A 55 -3.15 -7.61 -3.70
N PHE A 56 -2.85 -7.01 -4.86
CA PHE A 56 -1.76 -7.48 -5.73
C PHE A 56 -0.40 -7.50 -5.02
N ARG A 57 -0.09 -6.46 -4.24
CA ARG A 57 1.13 -6.41 -3.42
C ARG A 57 1.16 -7.50 -2.36
N LEU A 58 0.04 -7.71 -1.67
CA LEU A 58 -0.09 -8.78 -0.68
C LEU A 58 0.15 -10.16 -1.31
N LEU A 59 -0.46 -10.44 -2.46
CA LEU A 59 -0.24 -11.69 -3.20
C LEU A 59 1.23 -11.87 -3.62
N LYS A 60 1.89 -10.78 -4.04
CA LYS A 60 3.31 -10.79 -4.39
C LYS A 60 4.18 -11.11 -3.18
N TYR A 61 3.88 -10.53 -2.03
CA TYR A 61 4.57 -10.84 -0.78
C TYR A 61 4.36 -12.29 -0.36
N LEU A 62 3.12 -12.78 -0.38
CA LEU A 62 2.80 -14.18 -0.07
C LEU A 62 3.57 -15.15 -0.96
N LYS A 63 3.63 -14.89 -2.27
CA LYS A 63 4.40 -15.72 -3.21
C LYS A 63 5.91 -15.67 -2.94
N TYR A 64 6.45 -14.49 -2.62
CA TYR A 64 7.86 -14.32 -2.29
C TYR A 64 8.25 -15.11 -1.05
N PHE A 65 7.43 -15.05 0.02
CA PHE A 65 7.66 -15.83 1.24
C PHE A 65 7.49 -17.33 0.98
N ALA A 66 6.49 -17.75 0.21
CA ALA A 66 6.28 -19.16 -0.13
C ALA A 66 7.44 -19.77 -0.94
N GLN A 67 8.06 -19.01 -1.86
CA GLN A 67 9.22 -19.50 -2.64
C GLN A 67 10.52 -19.52 -1.81
N GLY A 68 10.71 -18.59 -0.89
CA GLY A 68 11.90 -18.55 -0.02
C GLY A 68 11.99 -19.72 0.96
N GLU A 69 10.91 -20.47 1.17
CA GLU A 69 10.85 -21.65 2.03
C GLU A 69 11.15 -22.95 1.27
N THR A 70 10.90 -23.00 -0.04
CA THR A 70 11.17 -24.18 -0.90
C THR A 70 12.64 -24.30 -1.30
N ASP A 71 13.37 -23.19 -1.39
CA ASP A 71 14.80 -23.15 -1.74
C ASP A 71 15.73 -23.58 -0.58
N LYS A 72 15.20 -23.65 0.65
CA LYS A 72 15.94 -24.08 1.85
C LYS A 72 15.78 -25.57 2.19
N ARG A 73 15.12 -26.36 1.36
CA ARG A 73 14.95 -27.82 1.53
C ARG A 73 15.86 -28.62 0.62
#